data_AF-A0A957R5P7-F1
#
_entry.id   AF-A0A957R5P7-F1
#
_cell.length_a   1.000
_cell.length_b   1.000
_cell.length_c   1.000
_cell.angle_alpha   90.00
_cell.angle_beta   90.00
_cell.angle_gamma   90.00
#
_symmetry.space_group_name_H-M   'P 1'
#
loop_
_entity.id
_entity.type
_entity.pdbx_description
1 polymer ?
#
loop_
_entity_poly.entity_id
_entity_poly.type
_entity_poly.pdbx_seq_one_letter_code
_entity_poly.pdbx_strand_id
1 'polypeptide(L)'
;LAQGRLDENGNPTAVPASEVSIYKHREFVDLCRGPHVPYTKQVRHNAVKLIRTGGAYWRGDEHNAQLQRIYGTAFPSKEELADFLQRLEEAKARDHRKLGRELELFHISPLVGSGLPLWLPRGAVLRDNLEQFLRKAQLDRGYQPVITPHIGKLDLYITSGHYPYYKDSQYTPIDVDDEQFMLKPMNCPHHIEIYKSKPRSYRDLPVRLAEFGTVYRYEQSGELNGLTRVRGFTVDDSHLFVTPDQLQEEFINVVNLIKYV
;
A
#
# COMPACT_ATOMS: atom_id res chain seq x y z
N LEU A 1 -2.27 -5.60 -11.09
CA LEU A 1 -3.73 -5.48 -11.38
C LEU A 1 -4.04 -4.81 -12.72
N ALA A 2 -3.26 -3.83 -13.19
CA ALA A 2 -3.48 -3.14 -14.48
C ALA A 2 -3.24 -3.97 -15.77
N GLN A 3 -2.69 -5.19 -15.67
CA GLN A 3 -2.62 -6.13 -16.81
C GLN A 3 -3.61 -7.31 -16.69
N GLY A 4 -4.48 -7.31 -15.67
CA GLY A 4 -5.71 -8.11 -15.63
C GLY A 4 -5.58 -9.61 -15.90
N ARG A 5 -4.51 -10.26 -15.44
CA ARG A 5 -4.29 -11.70 -15.70
C ARG A 5 -4.12 -12.57 -14.46
N LEU A 6 -4.03 -12.04 -13.24
CA LEU A 6 -3.91 -12.85 -12.02
C LEU A 6 -4.69 -12.23 -10.84
N ASP A 7 -5.28 -13.06 -9.98
CA ASP A 7 -5.95 -12.69 -8.72
C ASP A 7 -4.93 -12.45 -7.57
N GLU A 8 -5.42 -12.12 -6.38
CA GLU A 8 -4.61 -11.84 -5.18
C GLU A 8 -3.78 -13.03 -4.68
N ASN A 9 -4.06 -14.25 -5.17
CA ASN A 9 -3.33 -15.48 -4.86
C ASN A 9 -2.44 -15.94 -6.03
N GLY A 10 -2.32 -15.15 -7.10
CA GLY A 10 -1.53 -15.50 -8.28
C GLY A 10 -2.21 -16.49 -9.22
N ASN A 11 -3.54 -16.65 -9.17
CA ASN A 11 -4.29 -17.48 -10.12
C ASN A 11 -4.75 -16.68 -11.33
N PRO A 12 -4.78 -17.25 -12.55
CA PRO A 12 -5.32 -16.60 -13.74
C PRO A 12 -6.72 -16.00 -13.52
N THR A 13 -6.87 -14.69 -13.76
CA THR A 13 -8.21 -14.09 -13.86
C THR A 13 -8.94 -14.66 -15.07
N ALA A 14 -10.26 -14.84 -14.93
CA ALA A 14 -11.08 -15.62 -15.85
C ALA A 14 -10.91 -15.22 -17.33
N VAL A 15 -10.62 -16.22 -18.18
CA VAL A 15 -10.70 -16.13 -19.65
C VAL A 15 -12.09 -15.60 -20.04
N PRO A 16 -12.23 -14.76 -21.08
CA PRO A 16 -13.54 -14.41 -21.60
C PRO A 16 -14.33 -15.70 -21.88
N ALA A 17 -15.51 -15.86 -21.27
CA ALA A 17 -16.33 -17.02 -21.59
C ALA A 17 -17.06 -16.74 -22.90
N SER A 18 -17.04 -17.73 -23.78
CA SER A 18 -17.84 -17.78 -25.00
C SER A 18 -19.32 -18.02 -24.73
N GLU A 19 -19.66 -18.56 -23.55
CA GLU A 19 -21.02 -18.89 -23.15
C GLU A 19 -21.35 -18.30 -21.77
N VAL A 20 -22.58 -17.83 -21.61
CA VAL A 20 -23.10 -17.25 -20.38
C VAL A 20 -24.07 -18.25 -19.75
N SER A 21 -23.81 -18.65 -18.50
CA SER A 21 -24.63 -19.60 -17.76
C SER A 21 -25.47 -18.91 -16.68
N ILE A 22 -26.64 -19.49 -16.39
CA ILE A 22 -27.57 -19.02 -15.37
C ILE A 22 -27.70 -20.08 -14.27
N TYR A 23 -27.53 -19.66 -13.02
CA TYR A 23 -27.87 -20.46 -11.85
C TYR A 23 -29.32 -20.17 -11.42
N LYS A 24 -30.12 -21.21 -11.19
CA LYS A 24 -31.50 -21.07 -10.71
C LYS A 24 -31.72 -21.89 -9.44
N HIS A 25 -32.15 -21.24 -8.37
CA HIS A 25 -32.57 -21.88 -7.13
C HIS A 25 -33.99 -21.45 -6.77
N ARG A 26 -34.98 -22.31 -7.06
CA ARG A 26 -36.41 -22.00 -6.93
C ARG A 26 -36.76 -20.75 -7.76
N GLU A 27 -37.15 -19.65 -7.09
CA GLU A 27 -37.47 -18.37 -7.69
C GLU A 27 -36.24 -17.46 -7.89
N PHE A 28 -35.13 -17.77 -7.19
CA PHE A 28 -33.88 -17.01 -7.32
C PHE A 28 -33.15 -17.41 -8.60
N VAL A 29 -32.68 -16.42 -9.35
CA VAL A 29 -31.93 -16.57 -10.59
C VAL A 29 -30.71 -15.67 -10.53
N ASP A 30 -29.53 -16.20 -10.83
CA ASP A 30 -28.27 -15.47 -10.80
C ASP A 30 -27.40 -15.80 -12.01
N LEU A 31 -26.61 -14.82 -12.44
CA LEU A 31 -25.69 -14.95 -13.57
C LEU A 31 -24.31 -15.38 -13.05
N CYS A 32 -24.13 -16.67 -12.85
CA CYS A 32 -22.90 -17.23 -12.28
C CYS A 32 -22.35 -18.36 -13.15
N ARG A 33 -21.01 -18.43 -13.26
CA ARG A 33 -20.29 -19.50 -13.97
C ARG A 33 -20.09 -20.77 -13.13
N GLY A 34 -20.30 -20.71 -11.82
CA GLY A 34 -20.15 -21.86 -10.91
C GLY A 34 -18.70 -22.34 -10.74
N PRO A 35 -18.50 -23.58 -10.23
CA PRO A 35 -19.53 -24.57 -9.89
C PRO A 35 -20.31 -24.21 -8.62
N HIS A 36 -21.46 -24.85 -8.44
CA HIS A 36 -22.27 -24.75 -7.22
C HIS A 36 -22.36 -26.12 -6.54
N VAL A 37 -22.67 -26.13 -5.25
CA VAL A 37 -23.00 -27.37 -4.53
C VAL A 37 -24.18 -28.08 -5.20
N PRO A 38 -24.15 -29.42 -5.36
CA PRO A 38 -25.22 -30.16 -6.01
C PRO A 38 -26.59 -30.04 -5.32
N TYR A 39 -26.62 -29.89 -4.00
CA TYR A 39 -27.83 -29.69 -3.21
C TYR A 39 -27.56 -28.81 -1.99
N THR A 40 -28.53 -27.96 -1.64
CA THR A 40 -28.37 -26.95 -0.57
C THR A 40 -28.09 -27.52 0.81
N LYS A 41 -28.46 -28.78 1.07
CA LYS A 41 -28.14 -29.48 2.32
C LYS A 41 -26.63 -29.66 2.56
N GLN A 42 -25.79 -29.56 1.52
CA GLN A 42 -24.32 -29.52 1.70
C GLN A 42 -23.86 -28.24 2.39
N VAL A 43 -24.60 -27.14 2.23
CA VAL A 43 -24.36 -25.90 2.97
C VAL A 43 -24.97 -26.09 4.36
N ARG A 44 -24.14 -26.46 5.33
CA ARG A 44 -24.60 -26.66 6.70
C ARG A 44 -24.99 -25.32 7.31
N HIS A 45 -26.27 -25.13 7.60
CA HIS A 45 -26.82 -23.89 8.15
C HIS A 45 -26.14 -23.44 9.46
N ASN A 46 -25.63 -24.38 10.26
CA ASN A 46 -24.90 -24.11 11.50
C ASN A 46 -23.40 -23.82 11.30
N ALA A 47 -22.92 -23.82 10.05
CA ALA A 47 -21.55 -23.50 9.64
C ALA A 47 -21.50 -22.34 8.63
N VAL A 48 -22.55 -21.50 8.60
CA VAL A 48 -22.60 -20.25 7.81
C VAL A 48 -22.78 -19.07 8.76
N LYS A 49 -22.03 -17.98 8.52
CA LYS A 49 -22.12 -16.77 9.34
C LYS A 49 -21.97 -15.52 8.49
N LEU A 50 -22.89 -14.57 8.65
CA LEU A 50 -22.70 -13.19 8.20
C LEU A 50 -21.75 -12.47 9.16
N ILE A 51 -20.73 -11.81 8.60
CA ILE A 51 -19.62 -11.23 9.35
C ILE A 51 -19.81 -9.73 9.53
N ARG A 52 -20.04 -8.99 8.43
CA ARG A 52 -20.21 -7.53 8.43
C ARG A 52 -20.88 -7.05 7.16
N THR A 53 -21.39 -5.83 7.19
CA THR A 53 -21.80 -5.08 5.99
C THR A 53 -20.71 -4.06 5.61
N GLY A 54 -20.71 -3.61 4.37
CA GLY A 54 -19.85 -2.55 3.87
C GLY A 54 -20.46 -1.87 2.64
N GLY A 55 -19.89 -0.74 2.24
CA GLY A 55 -20.19 -0.08 0.98
C GLY A 55 -19.16 -0.46 -0.09
N ALA A 56 -19.59 -0.50 -1.34
CA ALA A 56 -18.69 -0.66 -2.49
C ALA A 56 -19.21 0.16 -3.68
N TYR A 57 -18.33 0.46 -4.61
CA TYR A 57 -18.70 1.09 -5.87
C TYR A 57 -18.41 0.14 -7.03
N TRP A 58 -19.22 0.21 -8.08
CA TRP A 58 -18.97 -0.60 -9.29
C TRP A 58 -17.60 -0.28 -9.85
N ARG A 59 -16.77 -1.31 -10.03
CA ARG A 59 -15.35 -1.21 -10.44
C ARG A 59 -14.48 -0.26 -9.60
N GLY A 60 -14.91 0.10 -8.37
CA GLY A 60 -14.20 1.03 -7.50
C GLY A 60 -14.32 2.51 -7.90
N ASP A 61 -15.25 2.86 -8.79
CA ASP A 61 -15.45 4.24 -9.24
C ASP A 61 -16.56 4.92 -8.43
N GLU A 62 -16.17 5.91 -7.62
CA GLU A 62 -17.02 6.66 -6.68
C GLU A 62 -18.10 7.52 -7.35
N HIS A 63 -18.04 7.74 -8.67
CA HIS A 63 -19.12 8.41 -9.42
C HIS A 63 -20.33 7.50 -9.66
N ASN A 64 -20.19 6.19 -9.46
CA ASN A 64 -21.30 5.25 -9.59
C ASN A 64 -22.15 5.18 -8.31
N ALA A 65 -23.35 4.62 -8.43
CA ALA A 65 -24.21 4.38 -7.28
C ALA A 65 -23.52 3.49 -6.22
N GLN A 66 -23.63 3.88 -4.95
CA GLN A 66 -23.10 3.09 -3.84
C GLN A 66 -23.89 1.77 -3.71
N LEU A 67 -23.17 0.66 -3.69
CA LEU A 67 -23.71 -0.68 -3.50
C LEU A 67 -23.52 -1.13 -2.05
N GLN A 68 -24.51 -1.83 -1.50
CA GLN A 68 -24.39 -2.50 -0.21
C GLN A 68 -23.78 -3.89 -0.39
N ARG A 69 -22.65 -4.13 0.28
CA ARG A 69 -21.96 -5.42 0.30
C ARG A 69 -22.16 -6.12 1.63
N ILE A 70 -22.60 -7.37 1.60
CA ILE A 70 -22.75 -8.21 2.79
C ILE A 70 -21.64 -9.28 2.75
N TYR A 71 -20.78 -9.28 3.77
CA TYR A 71 -19.72 -10.27 3.92
C TYR A 71 -20.21 -11.42 4.79
N GLY A 72 -19.93 -12.65 4.35
CA GLY A 72 -20.18 -13.87 5.12
C GLY A 72 -19.13 -14.93 4.82
N THR A 73 -19.13 -15.99 5.63
CA THR A 73 -18.28 -17.16 5.46
C THR A 73 -19.09 -18.44 5.65
N ALA A 74 -18.61 -19.54 5.07
CA ALA A 74 -19.21 -20.86 5.18
C ALA A 74 -18.11 -21.93 5.30
N PHE A 75 -18.32 -22.91 6.18
CA PHE A 75 -17.39 -24.01 6.41
C PHE A 75 -18.09 -25.38 6.32
N PRO A 76 -17.34 -26.48 6.09
CA PRO A 76 -17.86 -27.84 6.13
C PRO A 76 -18.40 -28.28 7.49
N SER A 77 -17.92 -27.70 8.59
CA SER A 77 -18.28 -28.07 9.97
C SER A 77 -18.48 -26.85 10.87
N LYS A 78 -19.22 -27.04 11.98
CA LYS A 78 -19.47 -25.96 12.95
C LYS A 78 -18.19 -25.63 13.72
N GLU A 79 -17.36 -26.64 13.94
CA GLU A 79 -16.09 -26.60 14.64
C GLU A 79 -15.09 -25.73 13.86
N GLU A 80 -14.96 -25.92 12.54
CA GLU A 80 -14.11 -25.08 11.69
C GLU A 80 -14.60 -23.63 11.62
N LEU A 81 -15.92 -23.40 11.57
CA LEU A 81 -16.46 -22.06 11.66
C LEU A 81 -16.09 -21.41 13.00
N ALA A 82 -16.21 -22.14 14.11
CA ALA A 82 -15.89 -21.62 15.43
C ALA A 82 -14.39 -21.25 15.55
N ASP A 83 -13.50 -22.12 15.07
CA ASP A 83 -12.06 -21.86 15.02
C ASP A 83 -11.73 -20.63 14.16
N PHE A 84 -12.34 -20.51 12.97
CA PHE A 84 -12.17 -19.34 12.11
C PHE A 84 -12.63 -18.05 12.81
N LEU A 85 -13.78 -18.08 13.48
CA LEU A 85 -14.30 -16.92 14.19
C LEU A 85 -13.43 -16.54 15.39
N GLN A 86 -12.86 -17.52 16.10
CA GLN A 86 -11.90 -17.26 17.16
C GLN A 86 -10.64 -16.56 16.61
N ARG A 87 -10.04 -17.08 15.53
CA ARG A 87 -8.89 -16.45 14.87
C ARG A 87 -9.19 -15.03 14.39
N LEU A 88 -10.40 -14.80 13.88
CA LEU A 88 -10.84 -13.47 13.46
C LEU A 88 -10.93 -12.50 14.64
N GLU A 89 -11.38 -12.97 15.81
CA GLU A 89 -11.47 -12.14 17.01
C GLU A 89 -10.08 -11.85 17.61
N GLU A 90 -9.18 -12.82 17.62
CA GLU A 90 -7.78 -12.62 17.99
C GLU A 90 -7.08 -11.61 17.06
N ALA A 91 -7.37 -11.66 15.76
CA ALA A 91 -6.86 -10.70 14.79
C ALA A 91 -7.39 -9.28 15.06
N LYS A 92 -8.68 -9.12 15.36
CA LYS A 92 -9.26 -7.81 15.74
C LYS A 92 -8.66 -7.26 17.03
N ALA A 93 -8.36 -8.12 17.99
CA ALA A 93 -7.72 -7.70 19.24
C ALA A 93 -6.32 -7.11 19.01
N ARG A 94 -5.66 -7.49 17.92
CA ARG A 94 -4.31 -7.04 17.51
C ARG A 94 -4.35 -5.96 16.42
N ASP A 95 -5.53 -5.41 16.12
CA ASP A 95 -5.66 -4.34 15.15
C ASP A 95 -4.91 -3.08 15.62
N HIS A 96 -3.97 -2.59 14.81
CA HIS A 96 -3.14 -1.44 15.16
C HIS A 96 -3.94 -0.17 15.38
N ARG A 97 -5.18 -0.07 14.88
CA ARG A 97 -6.06 1.09 15.12
C ARG A 97 -6.66 1.04 16.52
N LYS A 98 -6.97 -0.17 17.00
CA LYS A 98 -7.41 -0.38 18.38
C LYS A 98 -6.25 -0.12 19.33
N LEU A 99 -5.14 -0.81 19.13
CA LEU A 99 -3.94 -0.68 19.95
C LEU A 99 -3.36 0.74 19.89
N GLY A 100 -3.33 1.37 18.71
CA GLY A 100 -2.84 2.72 18.54
C GLY A 100 -3.63 3.76 19.31
N ARG A 101 -4.93 3.55 19.51
CA ARG A 101 -5.77 4.38 20.37
C ARG A 101 -5.55 4.06 21.85
N GLU A 102 -5.57 2.78 22.22
CA GLU A 102 -5.41 2.33 23.63
C GLU A 102 -4.03 2.67 24.21
N LEU A 103 -2.99 2.66 23.37
CA LEU A 103 -1.60 2.95 23.75
C LEU A 103 -1.19 4.40 23.46
N GLU A 104 -2.09 5.22 22.92
CA GLU A 104 -1.84 6.62 22.56
C GLU A 104 -0.64 6.79 21.61
N LEU A 105 -0.60 5.99 20.54
CA LEU A 105 0.49 6.01 19.55
C LEU A 105 0.22 7.01 18.42
N PHE A 106 -1.02 7.09 17.93
CA PHE A 106 -1.38 8.01 16.86
C PHE A 106 -2.85 8.42 16.94
N HIS A 107 -3.17 9.56 16.32
CA HIS A 107 -4.51 10.08 16.21
C HIS A 107 -4.81 10.47 14.75
N ILE A 108 -6.02 10.21 14.27
CA ILE A 108 -6.48 10.66 12.95
C ILE A 108 -7.57 11.69 13.19
N SER A 109 -7.28 12.95 12.85
CA SER A 109 -8.22 14.06 13.01
C SER A 109 -8.91 14.35 11.68
N PRO A 110 -10.25 14.38 11.62
CA PRO A 110 -10.99 14.79 10.44
C PRO A 110 -10.61 16.21 9.96
N LEU A 111 -10.23 17.10 10.90
CA LEU A 111 -9.83 18.47 10.57
C LEU A 111 -8.45 18.52 9.90
N VAL A 112 -7.55 17.59 10.21
CA VAL A 112 -6.24 17.48 9.56
C VAL A 112 -6.37 16.82 8.19
N GLY A 113 -7.27 15.83 8.07
CA GLY A 113 -7.58 15.16 6.82
C GLY A 113 -7.38 13.65 6.89
N SER A 114 -8.24 12.91 6.17
CA SER A 114 -8.18 11.45 6.12
C SER A 114 -6.86 10.97 5.50
N GLY A 115 -6.24 9.97 6.14
CA GLY A 115 -4.98 9.39 5.67
C GLY A 115 -3.75 10.22 6.05
N LEU A 116 -3.88 11.21 6.93
CA LEU A 116 -2.78 12.01 7.48
C LEU A 116 -2.72 11.81 9.01
N PRO A 117 -2.13 10.70 9.48
CA PRO A 117 -2.08 10.39 10.92
C PRO A 117 -1.14 11.34 11.66
N LEU A 118 -1.58 11.80 12.83
CA LEU A 118 -0.78 12.53 13.80
C LEU A 118 -0.09 11.52 14.72
N TRP A 119 1.25 11.52 14.74
CA TRP A 119 2.02 10.74 15.70
C TRP A 119 1.93 11.41 17.08
N LEU A 120 1.41 10.69 18.07
CA LEU A 120 1.37 11.12 19.47
C LEU A 120 2.73 10.87 20.13
N PRO A 121 3.04 11.46 21.30
CA PRO A 121 4.38 11.39 21.89
C PRO A 121 4.97 9.98 21.99
N ARG A 122 4.18 8.98 22.40
CA ARG A 122 4.63 7.58 22.49
C ARG A 122 4.92 6.97 21.12
N GLY A 123 4.05 7.23 20.13
CA GLY A 123 4.28 6.76 18.77
C GLY A 123 5.46 7.47 18.11
N ALA A 124 5.66 8.75 18.39
CA ALA A 124 6.81 9.50 17.89
C ALA A 124 8.14 8.95 18.42
N VAL A 125 8.22 8.62 19.72
CA VAL A 125 9.39 7.95 20.30
C VAL A 125 9.62 6.57 19.69
N LEU A 126 8.55 5.78 19.51
CA LEU A 126 8.65 4.48 18.84
C LEU A 126 9.23 4.62 17.43
N ARG A 127 8.70 5.56 16.65
CA ARG A 127 9.15 5.86 15.30
C ARG A 127 10.60 6.31 15.28
N ASP A 128 10.99 7.25 16.13
CA ASP A 128 12.37 7.75 16.22
C ASP A 128 13.37 6.63 16.55
N ASN A 129 13.03 5.73 17.48
CA ASN A 129 13.87 4.58 17.79
C ASN A 129 14.08 3.66 16.57
N LEU A 130 13.04 3.43 15.77
CA LEU A 130 13.13 2.63 14.53
C LEU A 130 13.97 3.35 13.47
N GLU A 131 13.77 4.65 13.29
CA GLU A 131 14.57 5.45 12.35
C GLU A 131 16.05 5.48 12.76
N GLN A 132 16.37 5.64 14.05
CA GLN A 132 17.74 5.63 14.56
C GLN A 132 18.41 4.25 14.39
N PHE A 133 17.68 3.17 14.69
CA PHE A 133 18.17 1.81 14.49
C PHE A 133 18.59 1.57 13.03
N LEU A 134 17.69 1.85 12.09
CA LEU A 134 17.96 1.63 10.68
C LEU A 134 19.02 2.60 10.13
N ARG A 135 18.99 3.87 10.54
CA ARG A 135 20.00 4.87 10.16
C ARG A 135 21.40 4.40 10.56
N LYS A 136 21.56 3.85 11.77
CA LYS A 136 22.84 3.29 12.22
C LYS A 136 23.27 2.13 11.32
N ALA A 137 22.37 1.18 11.07
CA ALA A 137 22.65 0.02 10.21
C ALA A 137 23.03 0.43 8.76
N GLN A 138 22.43 1.49 8.24
CA GLN A 138 22.72 2.09 6.93
C GLN A 138 24.09 2.78 6.93
N LEU A 139 24.40 3.60 7.94
CA LEU A 139 25.71 4.28 8.07
C LEU A 139 26.87 3.28 8.14
N ASP A 140 26.71 2.21 8.93
CA ASP A 140 27.71 1.13 9.06
C ASP A 140 27.97 0.42 7.72
N ARG A 141 27.03 0.52 6.76
CA ARG A 141 27.10 -0.05 5.40
C ARG A 141 27.44 0.99 4.33
N GLY A 142 27.86 2.19 4.72
CA GLY A 142 28.31 3.24 3.80
C GLY A 142 27.18 3.95 3.05
N TYR A 143 25.95 3.93 3.56
CA TYR A 143 24.88 4.78 3.06
C TYR A 143 25.11 6.23 3.48
N GLN A 144 24.85 7.14 2.57
CA GLN A 144 25.02 8.58 2.73
C GLN A 144 23.65 9.21 2.96
N PRO A 145 23.35 9.68 4.18
CA PRO A 145 22.07 10.30 4.48
C PRO A 145 21.92 11.62 3.71
N VAL A 146 20.76 11.81 3.09
CA VAL A 146 20.37 13.05 2.42
C VAL A 146 19.00 13.48 2.91
N ILE A 147 18.64 14.74 2.65
CA ILE A 147 17.32 15.30 2.96
C ILE A 147 16.88 16.07 1.71
N THR A 148 15.68 15.78 1.21
CA THR A 148 15.13 16.41 0.00
C THR A 148 13.81 17.12 0.29
N PRO A 149 13.49 18.20 -0.44
CA PRO A 149 12.22 18.93 -0.26
C PRO A 149 10.97 18.04 -0.38
N HIS A 150 9.84 18.50 0.16
CA HIS A 150 8.54 17.82 0.03
C HIS A 150 7.78 18.18 -1.26
N ILE A 151 8.18 19.27 -1.90
CA ILE A 151 7.64 19.78 -3.16
C ILE A 151 8.76 19.87 -4.19
N GLY A 152 8.42 19.68 -5.46
CA GLY A 152 9.33 19.86 -6.59
C GLY A 152 8.59 20.48 -7.77
N LYS A 153 9.33 21.10 -8.69
CA LYS A 153 8.74 21.60 -9.95
C LYS A 153 8.11 20.44 -10.73
N LEU A 154 7.00 20.69 -11.42
CA LEU A 154 6.30 19.68 -12.21
C LEU A 154 7.24 19.05 -13.26
N ASP A 155 8.12 19.86 -13.85
CA ASP A 155 9.13 19.42 -14.83
C ASP A 155 10.03 18.30 -14.32
N LEU A 156 10.34 18.25 -13.01
CA LEU A 156 11.12 17.15 -12.42
C LEU A 156 10.38 15.82 -12.56
N TYR A 157 9.06 15.83 -12.35
CA TYR A 157 8.22 14.64 -12.42
C TYR A 157 7.88 14.26 -13.87
N ILE A 158 7.79 15.24 -14.77
CA ILE A 158 7.72 15.00 -16.22
C ILE A 158 9.01 14.32 -16.70
N THR A 159 10.17 14.90 -16.36
CA THR A 159 11.48 14.39 -16.76
C THR A 159 11.73 12.97 -16.26
N SER A 160 11.31 12.66 -15.03
CA SER A 160 11.44 11.32 -14.47
C SER A 160 10.36 10.33 -14.93
N GLY A 161 9.36 10.77 -15.71
CA GLY A 161 8.26 9.91 -16.19
C GLY A 161 7.20 9.60 -15.12
N HIS A 162 7.19 10.30 -13.98
CA HIS A 162 6.16 10.13 -12.96
C HIS A 162 4.88 10.92 -13.28
N TYR A 163 4.99 11.93 -14.14
CA TYR A 163 3.87 12.69 -14.68
C TYR A 163 3.89 12.62 -16.21
N PRO A 164 2.74 12.44 -16.90
CA PRO A 164 1.39 12.29 -16.36
C PRO A 164 0.98 10.84 -16.05
N TYR A 165 1.88 9.85 -16.23
CA TYR A 165 1.52 8.42 -16.19
C TYR A 165 0.95 7.94 -14.84
N TYR A 166 1.30 8.62 -13.73
CA TYR A 166 0.78 8.33 -12.40
C TYR A 166 -0.08 9.47 -11.84
N LYS A 167 -0.58 10.37 -12.68
CA LYS A 167 -1.32 11.57 -12.23
C LYS A 167 -2.53 11.23 -11.35
N ASP A 168 -3.20 10.11 -11.61
CA ASP A 168 -4.44 9.73 -10.94
C ASP A 168 -4.22 9.32 -9.47
N SER A 169 -2.98 8.99 -9.10
CA SER A 169 -2.56 8.68 -7.73
C SER A 169 -1.68 9.77 -7.11
N GLN A 170 -1.64 10.96 -7.71
CA GLN A 170 -0.86 12.11 -7.27
C GLN A 170 -1.77 13.27 -6.84
N TYR A 171 -1.28 14.12 -5.95
CA TYR A 171 -1.94 15.38 -5.66
C TYR A 171 -1.84 16.31 -6.87
N THR A 172 -2.89 17.09 -7.11
CA THR A 172 -2.91 18.09 -8.18
C THR A 172 -1.73 19.07 -8.01
N PRO A 173 -1.08 19.48 -9.12
CA PRO A 173 -0.08 20.52 -9.06
C PRO A 173 -0.61 21.81 -8.41
N ILE A 174 0.28 22.51 -7.72
CA ILE A 174 0.07 23.79 -7.07
C ILE A 174 0.66 24.85 -8.00
N ASP A 175 -0.18 25.78 -8.46
CA ASP A 175 0.27 26.94 -9.23
C ASP A 175 0.90 27.97 -8.29
N VAL A 176 2.15 28.35 -8.58
CA VAL A 176 2.91 29.36 -7.84
C VAL A 176 3.56 30.29 -8.86
N ASP A 177 3.04 31.51 -8.96
CA ASP A 177 3.43 32.50 -9.97
C ASP A 177 3.33 31.92 -11.40
N ASP A 178 4.44 31.88 -12.14
CA ASP A 178 4.53 31.32 -13.50
C ASP A 178 5.00 29.85 -13.51
N GLU A 179 5.07 29.19 -12.35
CA GLU A 179 5.58 27.82 -12.20
C GLU A 179 4.55 26.88 -11.55
N GLN A 180 4.66 25.59 -11.87
CA GLN A 180 3.85 24.55 -11.25
C GLN A 180 4.71 23.65 -10.35
N PHE A 181 4.25 23.43 -9.13
CA PHE A 181 4.87 22.55 -8.15
C PHE A 181 3.97 21.36 -7.83
N MET A 182 4.54 20.28 -7.31
CA MET A 182 3.77 19.12 -6.87
C MET A 182 4.39 18.53 -5.60
N LEU A 183 3.54 18.06 -4.69
CA LEU A 183 3.97 17.22 -3.57
C LEU A 183 4.65 15.96 -4.11
N LYS A 184 5.81 15.61 -3.58
CA LYS A 184 6.58 14.48 -4.09
C LYS A 184 5.85 13.15 -3.86
N PRO A 185 5.60 12.34 -4.91
CA PRO A 185 5.00 11.02 -4.75
C PRO A 185 6.05 9.93 -4.43
N MET A 186 7.33 10.27 -4.59
CA MET A 186 8.51 9.45 -4.32
C MET A 186 9.78 10.33 -4.26
N ASN A 187 10.85 9.79 -3.66
CA ASN A 187 12.10 10.54 -3.48
C ASN A 187 13.07 10.40 -4.67
N CYS A 188 12.91 9.39 -5.53
CA CYS A 188 13.85 9.04 -6.61
C CYS A 188 14.33 10.23 -7.45
N PRO A 189 13.45 11.11 -7.98
CA PRO A 189 13.88 12.23 -8.82
C PRO A 189 14.79 13.20 -8.09
N HIS A 190 14.58 13.41 -6.79
CA HIS A 190 15.40 14.30 -5.98
C HIS A 190 16.77 13.69 -5.68
N HIS A 191 16.83 12.38 -5.44
CA HIS A 191 18.11 11.67 -5.23
C HIS A 191 18.95 11.68 -6.51
N ILE A 192 18.32 11.63 -7.69
CA ILE A 192 18.99 11.78 -8.98
C ILE A 192 19.60 13.18 -9.13
N GLU A 193 18.89 14.25 -8.75
CA GLU A 193 19.46 15.60 -8.78
C GLU A 193 20.64 15.76 -7.81
N ILE A 194 20.59 15.13 -6.63
CA ILE A 194 21.75 15.06 -5.72
C ILE A 194 22.91 14.31 -6.38
N TYR A 195 22.66 13.18 -7.03
CA TYR A 195 23.70 12.43 -7.73
C TYR A 195 24.35 13.27 -8.85
N LYS A 196 23.54 14.03 -9.61
CA LYS A 196 23.97 14.92 -10.69
C LYS A 196 24.72 16.18 -10.23
N SER A 197 24.63 16.56 -8.95
CA SER A 197 25.24 17.79 -8.41
C SER A 197 26.76 17.91 -8.64
N LYS A 198 27.45 16.79 -8.88
CA LYS A 198 28.87 16.78 -9.25
C LYS A 198 29.22 15.60 -10.15
N PRO A 199 30.24 15.73 -11.02
CA PRO A 199 30.77 14.61 -11.78
C PRO A 199 31.26 13.48 -10.85
N ARG A 200 31.14 12.23 -11.30
CA ARG A 200 31.57 11.02 -10.58
C ARG A 200 32.46 10.17 -11.47
N SER A 201 33.54 9.64 -10.90
CA SER A 201 34.35 8.58 -11.50
C SER A 201 33.73 7.22 -11.22
N TYR A 202 34.04 6.22 -12.04
CA TYR A 202 33.69 4.82 -11.76
C TYR A 202 34.25 4.34 -10.40
N ARG A 203 35.34 4.97 -9.93
CA ARG A 203 35.94 4.68 -8.61
C ARG A 203 35.14 5.23 -7.43
N ASP A 204 34.25 6.17 -7.68
CA ASP A 204 33.37 6.73 -6.64
C ASP A 204 32.13 5.85 -6.42
N LEU A 205 31.90 4.85 -7.29
CA LEU A 205 30.79 3.90 -7.19
C LEU A 205 31.19 2.68 -6.37
N PRO A 206 30.28 2.12 -5.54
CA PRO A 206 28.85 2.46 -5.45
C PRO A 206 28.54 3.70 -4.59
N VAL A 207 27.57 4.52 -5.02
CA VAL A 207 27.00 5.62 -4.23
C VAL A 207 25.64 5.19 -3.70
N ARG A 208 25.42 5.29 -2.39
CA ARG A 208 24.18 4.87 -1.75
C ARG A 208 23.56 6.07 -1.04
N LEU A 209 22.56 6.71 -1.64
CA LEU A 209 21.85 7.83 -1.00
C LEU A 209 20.66 7.29 -0.22
N ALA A 210 20.53 7.63 1.07
CA ALA A 210 19.42 7.20 1.92
C ALA A 210 18.69 8.40 2.52
N GLU A 211 17.38 8.29 2.63
CA GLU A 211 16.52 9.30 3.24
C GLU A 211 15.31 8.62 3.89
N PHE A 212 14.98 9.01 5.11
CA PHE A 212 13.63 8.78 5.65
C PHE A 212 12.69 9.79 4.99
N GLY A 213 12.41 9.55 3.70
CA GLY A 213 11.81 10.50 2.78
C GLY A 213 10.30 10.46 2.87
N THR A 214 9.70 11.58 3.26
CA THR A 214 8.24 11.72 3.36
C THR A 214 7.62 12.06 2.02
N VAL A 215 6.70 11.22 1.58
CA VAL A 215 6.05 11.30 0.27
C VAL A 215 4.53 11.35 0.43
N TYR A 216 3.85 11.81 -0.63
CA TYR A 216 2.41 12.00 -0.62
C TYR A 216 1.77 11.33 -1.84
N ARG A 217 0.77 10.48 -1.60
CA ARG A 217 0.01 9.79 -2.65
C ARG A 217 -1.48 10.05 -2.47
N TYR A 218 -2.16 10.30 -3.58
CA TYR A 218 -3.61 10.44 -3.61
C TYR A 218 -4.24 9.05 -3.62
N GLU A 219 -4.44 8.51 -2.43
CA GLU A 219 -5.20 7.28 -2.21
C GLU A 219 -6.70 7.60 -2.07
N GLN A 220 -7.56 6.75 -2.63
CA GLN A 220 -9.01 6.97 -2.54
C GLN A 220 -9.47 6.91 -1.09
N SER A 221 -10.47 7.71 -0.73
CA SER A 221 -10.92 7.84 0.67
C SER A 221 -11.35 6.50 1.29
N GLY A 222 -11.97 5.62 0.49
CA GLY A 222 -12.40 4.28 0.91
C GLY A 222 -11.28 3.25 1.08
N GLU A 223 -10.06 3.55 0.60
CA GLU A 223 -8.90 2.66 0.72
C GLU A 223 -8.07 2.94 1.98
N LEU A 224 -8.26 4.11 2.60
CA LEU A 224 -7.49 4.54 3.75
C LEU A 224 -7.77 3.68 4.99
N ASN A 225 -6.71 3.24 5.66
CA ASN A 225 -6.85 2.33 6.80
C ASN A 225 -5.75 2.52 7.85
N GLY A 226 -6.07 3.28 8.91
CA GLY A 226 -5.17 3.52 10.04
C GLY A 226 -3.81 4.05 9.56
N LEU A 227 -2.73 3.35 9.94
CA LEU A 227 -1.36 3.58 9.43
C LEU A 227 -0.96 2.68 8.24
N THR A 228 -1.78 1.70 7.84
CA THR A 228 -1.41 0.71 6.81
C THR A 228 -1.54 1.28 5.40
N ARG A 229 -2.56 2.11 5.17
CA ARG A 229 -2.76 2.81 3.90
C ARG A 229 -3.14 4.26 4.19
N VAL A 230 -2.24 5.16 3.85
CA VAL A 230 -2.25 6.58 4.21
C VAL A 230 -1.84 7.42 3.01
N ARG A 231 -2.18 8.71 3.02
CA ARG A 231 -1.84 9.64 1.94
C ARG A 231 -0.49 10.31 2.15
N GLY A 232 -0.01 10.41 3.38
CA GLY A 232 1.31 10.94 3.72
C GLY A 232 2.05 9.91 4.56
N PHE A 233 3.23 9.49 4.09
CA PHE A 233 4.04 8.49 4.78
C PHE A 233 5.52 8.73 4.53
N THR A 234 6.33 8.23 5.46
CA THR A 234 7.78 8.28 5.37
C THR A 234 8.28 6.89 5.01
N VAL A 235 9.07 6.81 3.95
CA VAL A 235 9.73 5.58 3.52
C VAL A 235 11.18 5.67 3.95
N ASP A 236 11.73 4.57 4.45
CA ASP A 236 13.17 4.33 4.61
C ASP A 236 13.86 4.16 3.24
N ASP A 237 13.72 5.19 2.41
CA ASP A 237 14.02 5.14 0.99
C ASP A 237 15.53 5.24 0.72
N SER A 238 15.99 4.55 -0.31
CA SER A 238 17.37 4.65 -0.75
C SER A 238 17.53 4.38 -2.23
N HIS A 239 18.42 5.14 -2.86
CA HIS A 239 18.79 4.99 -4.25
C HIS A 239 20.29 4.71 -4.36
N LEU A 240 20.61 3.55 -4.90
CA LEU A 240 21.97 3.09 -5.13
C LEU A 240 22.33 3.30 -6.60
N PHE A 241 23.44 3.98 -6.82
CA PHE A 241 24.03 4.19 -8.14
C PHE A 241 25.26 3.30 -8.22
N VAL A 242 25.23 2.36 -9.16
CA VAL A 242 26.19 1.26 -9.27
C VAL A 242 26.58 1.06 -10.73
N THR A 243 27.73 0.46 -10.97
CA THR A 243 28.05 -0.06 -12.31
C THR A 243 27.31 -1.39 -12.56
N PRO A 244 27.12 -1.81 -13.82
CA PRO A 244 26.44 -3.07 -14.13
C PRO A 244 27.08 -4.31 -13.45
N ASP A 245 28.40 -4.33 -13.30
CA ASP A 245 29.16 -5.39 -12.63
C ASP A 245 28.95 -5.42 -11.11
N GLN A 246 28.66 -4.27 -10.49
CA GLN A 246 28.38 -4.15 -9.05
C GLN A 246 26.94 -4.52 -8.67
N LEU A 247 26.01 -4.58 -9.64
CA LEU A 247 24.58 -4.71 -9.40
C LEU A 247 24.23 -5.93 -8.54
N GLN A 248 24.78 -7.11 -8.86
CA GLN A 248 24.45 -8.34 -8.17
C GLN A 248 24.92 -8.31 -6.71
N GLU A 249 26.14 -7.84 -6.46
CA GLU A 249 26.70 -7.73 -5.11
C GLU A 249 25.88 -6.74 -4.27
N GLU A 250 25.57 -5.58 -4.82
CA GLU A 250 24.78 -4.55 -4.12
C GLU A 250 23.35 -5.01 -3.83
N PHE A 251 22.73 -5.76 -4.74
CA PHE A 251 21.42 -6.36 -4.49
C PHE A 251 21.46 -7.35 -3.32
N ILE A 252 22.49 -8.21 -3.26
CA ILE A 252 22.69 -9.14 -2.13
C ILE A 252 22.91 -8.38 -0.83
N ASN A 253 23.70 -7.30 -0.85
CA ASN A 253 23.94 -6.44 0.31
C ASN A 253 22.65 -5.81 0.85
N VAL A 254 21.76 -5.36 -0.05
CA VAL A 254 20.42 -4.86 0.32
C VAL A 254 19.57 -5.97 0.93
N VAL A 255 19.53 -7.17 0.34
CA VAL A 255 18.79 -8.32 0.90
C VAL A 255 19.31 -8.70 2.29
N ASN A 256 20.63 -8.64 2.51
CA ASN A 256 21.23 -8.90 3.81
C ASN A 256 20.86 -7.82 4.84
N LEU A 257 20.73 -6.55 4.43
CA LEU A 257 20.19 -5.50 5.31
C LEU A 257 18.72 -5.77 5.65
N ILE A 258 17.89 -6.13 4.66
CA ILE A 258 16.47 -6.47 4.89
C ILE A 258 16.32 -7.64 5.88
N LYS A 259 17.19 -8.66 5.81
CA LYS A 259 17.17 -9.79 6.76
C LYS A 259 17.66 -9.45 8.17
N TYR A 260 18.46 -8.38 8.29
CA TYR A 260 19.01 -7.93 9.57
C TYR A 260 17.99 -7.09 10.36
N VAL A 261 17.16 -6.33 9.65
CA VAL A 261 16.06 -5.50 10.18
C VAL A 261 14.86 -6.38 10.51
#